data_AF-A0A1J5PVS0-F1
#
_entry.id   AF-A0A1J5PVS0-F1
#
_cell.length_a   1.000
_cell.length_b   1.000
_cell.length_c   1.000
_cell.angle_alpha   90.00
_cell.angle_beta   90.00
_cell.angle_gamma   90.00
#
_symmetry.space_group_name_H-M   'P 1'
#
loop_
_entity.id
_entity.type
_entity.pdbx_description
1 polymer ?
#
loop_
_entity_poly.entity_id
_entity_poly.type
_entity_poly.pdbx_seq_one_letter_code
_entity_poly.pdbx_strand_id
1 'polypeptide(L)'
;MILSIAASLLLATAGTIPAHSHAAMAHPHRVAGPTNRICPVLGNPVTPGKSPIVTVRGHEYYVCCADCQAKLKAHPAKYLAKDGTPLNATKPSSHPMGDMKM
;
A
#
# COMPACT_ATOMS: atom_id res chain seq x y z
N MET A 1 38.13 -10.41 -65.34
CA MET A 1 37.61 -11.78 -65.57
C MET A 1 38.01 -12.56 -64.33
N ILE A 2 37.24 -12.82 -63.30
CA ILE A 2 35.81 -13.10 -63.10
C ILE A 2 35.67 -13.13 -61.56
N LEU A 3 34.81 -12.31 -60.97
CA LEU A 3 33.51 -12.75 -60.40
C LEU A 3 33.65 -13.62 -59.14
N SER A 4 33.38 -13.03 -57.95
CA SER A 4 32.75 -13.72 -56.82
C SER A 4 32.20 -12.70 -55.81
N ILE A 5 30.99 -12.26 -56.17
CA ILE A 5 29.94 -11.74 -55.30
C ILE A 5 29.54 -12.78 -54.23
N ALA A 6 29.07 -12.26 -53.10
CA ALA A 6 28.28 -12.89 -52.04
C ALA A 6 28.99 -13.77 -51.00
N ALA A 7 29.17 -13.21 -49.81
CA ALA A 7 28.96 -13.94 -48.57
C ALA A 7 28.39 -12.96 -47.52
N SER A 8 27.07 -12.78 -47.57
CA SER A 8 26.32 -12.31 -46.43
C SER A 8 26.52 -13.28 -45.28
N LEU A 9 27.11 -12.84 -44.17
CA LEU A 9 26.87 -13.51 -42.90
C LEU A 9 26.84 -12.47 -41.78
N LEU A 10 25.62 -12.03 -41.50
CA LEU A 10 25.22 -11.59 -40.16
C LEU A 10 25.60 -12.71 -39.19
N LEU A 11 26.60 -12.50 -38.33
CA LEU A 11 26.78 -13.31 -37.14
C LEU A 11 26.98 -12.42 -35.91
N ALA A 12 25.82 -12.14 -35.30
CA ALA A 12 25.57 -11.87 -33.90
C ALA A 12 26.80 -11.71 -32.98
N THR A 13 27.10 -10.49 -32.55
CA THR A 13 27.64 -10.29 -31.20
C THR A 13 26.48 -10.29 -30.22
N ALA A 14 26.14 -11.51 -29.78
CA ALA A 14 25.53 -11.72 -28.48
C ALA A 14 26.42 -11.05 -27.42
N GLY A 15 25.98 -9.92 -26.88
CA GLY A 15 26.74 -9.14 -25.92
C GLY A 15 25.82 -8.42 -24.96
N THR A 16 25.27 -9.19 -24.02
CA THR A 16 24.90 -8.76 -22.66
C THR A 16 24.51 -7.29 -22.50
N ILE A 17 23.26 -6.96 -22.79
CA ILE A 17 22.62 -5.83 -22.10
C ILE A 17 22.50 -6.30 -20.65
N PRO A 18 23.23 -5.69 -19.68
CA PRO A 18 22.96 -5.99 -18.29
C PRO A 18 21.50 -5.67 -18.06
N ALA A 19 20.75 -6.65 -17.57
CA ALA A 19 19.46 -6.40 -16.96
C ALA A 19 19.64 -5.15 -16.09
N HIS A 20 18.88 -4.11 -16.38
CA HIS A 20 18.82 -2.91 -15.56
C HIS A 20 18.57 -3.42 -14.15
N SER A 21 19.63 -3.37 -13.35
CA SER A 21 19.62 -3.71 -11.95
C SER A 21 18.54 -2.84 -11.33
N HIS A 22 17.36 -3.42 -11.11
CA HIS A 22 16.49 -2.97 -10.06
C HIS A 22 17.20 -3.33 -8.75
N ALA A 23 18.30 -2.61 -8.48
CA ALA A 23 18.85 -2.44 -7.17
C ALA A 23 17.64 -2.14 -6.30
N ALA A 24 17.44 -3.01 -5.31
CA ALA A 24 16.32 -2.94 -4.39
C ALA A 24 16.26 -1.52 -3.80
N MET A 25 15.41 -0.68 -4.38
CA MET A 25 14.80 0.39 -3.63
C MET A 25 13.98 -0.32 -2.58
N ALA A 26 14.57 -0.47 -1.39
CA ALA A 26 13.83 -0.38 -0.17
C ALA A 26 13.06 0.94 -0.27
N HIS A 27 11.84 0.87 -0.81
CA HIS A 27 10.87 1.92 -0.59
C HIS A 27 10.84 2.05 0.93
N PRO A 28 11.25 3.19 1.53
CA PRO A 28 10.93 3.39 2.92
C PRO A 28 9.44 3.14 2.98
N HIS A 29 9.03 2.17 3.81
CA HIS A 29 7.64 2.05 4.21
C HIS A 29 7.33 3.39 4.87
N ARG A 30 6.99 4.40 4.06
CA ARG A 30 6.27 5.57 4.52
C ARG A 30 5.06 4.93 5.16
N VAL A 31 4.99 5.02 6.47
CA VAL A 31 3.77 4.74 7.22
C VAL A 31 2.78 5.73 6.62
N ALA A 32 2.03 5.27 5.62
CA ALA A 32 0.99 6.06 5.01
C ALA A 32 0.05 6.37 6.16
N GLY A 33 -0.09 7.66 6.47
CA GLY A 33 -0.94 8.09 7.57
C GLY A 33 -2.38 7.59 7.39
N PRO A 34 -3.24 7.80 8.40
CA PRO A 34 -4.59 7.27 8.38
C PRO A 34 -5.34 7.68 7.11
N THR A 35 -5.92 6.72 6.38
CA THR A 35 -6.69 6.99 5.16
C THR A 35 -8.20 7.03 5.41
N ASN A 36 -8.65 6.65 6.61
CA ASN A 36 -10.07 6.58 6.92
C ASN A 36 -10.74 7.96 6.90
N ARG A 37 -12.00 8.01 6.46
CA ARG A 37 -12.84 9.21 6.43
C ARG A 37 -14.03 9.14 7.37
N ILE A 38 -14.22 7.98 8.00
CA ILE A 38 -15.28 7.71 8.97
C ILE A 38 -14.62 7.25 10.27
N CYS A 39 -15.14 7.73 11.42
CA CYS A 39 -14.68 7.36 12.74
C CYS A 39 -15.08 5.90 13.04
N PRO A 40 -14.13 4.98 13.33
CA PRO A 40 -14.44 3.56 13.56
C PRO A 40 -15.37 3.26 14.74
N VAL A 41 -15.44 4.19 15.71
CA VAL A 41 -16.21 4.01 16.95
C VAL A 41 -17.66 4.46 16.79
N LEU A 42 -17.88 5.68 16.28
CA LEU A 42 -19.21 6.30 16.21
C LEU A 42 -19.80 6.38 14.80
N GLY A 43 -19.00 6.15 13.74
CA GLY A 43 -19.49 6.29 12.35
C GLY A 43 -19.59 7.73 11.84
N ASN A 44 -19.16 8.72 12.64
CA ASN A 44 -19.16 10.12 12.22
C ASN A 44 -18.05 10.42 11.21
N PRO A 45 -18.24 11.36 10.28
CA PRO A 45 -17.19 11.79 9.37
C PRO A 45 -16.00 12.41 10.13
N VAL A 46 -14.80 12.14 9.65
CA VAL A 46 -13.54 12.67 10.21
C VAL A 46 -12.79 13.46 9.14
N THR A 47 -12.09 14.51 9.57
CA THR A 47 -11.35 15.40 8.68
C THR A 47 -9.85 15.20 8.89
N PRO A 48 -9.10 14.78 7.85
CA PRO A 48 -7.65 14.64 7.93
C PRO A 48 -7.00 15.95 8.38
N GLY A 49 -6.06 15.85 9.33
CA GLY A 49 -5.35 17.01 9.88
C GLY A 49 -6.13 17.86 10.89
N LYS A 50 -7.43 17.64 11.07
CA LYS A 50 -8.22 18.25 12.16
C LYS A 50 -8.65 17.24 13.21
N SER A 51 -8.93 16.02 12.79
CA SER A 51 -9.37 14.94 13.66
C SER A 51 -8.20 14.28 14.39
N PRO A 52 -8.35 13.93 15.68
CA PRO A 52 -7.33 13.21 16.43
C PRO A 52 -6.97 11.87 15.79
N ILE A 53 -5.69 11.52 15.86
CA ILE A 53 -5.15 10.25 15.35
C ILE A 53 -4.91 9.31 16.53
N VAL A 54 -5.23 8.03 16.32
CA VAL A 54 -4.98 6.97 17.28
C VAL A 54 -4.29 5.80 16.60
N THR A 55 -3.16 5.36 17.16
CA THR A 55 -2.42 4.20 16.69
C THR A 55 -2.91 2.94 17.40
N VAL A 56 -3.28 1.92 16.63
CA VAL A 56 -3.76 0.62 17.10
C VAL A 56 -3.15 -0.46 16.20
N ARG A 57 -2.51 -1.48 16.77
CA ARG A 57 -1.84 -2.58 16.02
C ARG A 57 -0.84 -2.09 14.96
N GLY A 58 -0.17 -0.96 15.20
CA GLY A 58 0.77 -0.36 14.23
C GLY A 58 0.11 0.41 13.08
N HIS A 59 -1.23 0.52 13.07
CA HIS A 59 -1.98 1.32 12.11
C HIS A 59 -2.53 2.58 12.77
N GLU A 60 -2.50 3.69 12.05
CA GLU A 60 -3.08 4.95 12.50
C GLU A 60 -4.50 5.12 11.98
N TYR A 61 -5.40 5.66 12.82
CA TYR A 61 -6.79 5.91 12.49
C TYR A 61 -7.22 7.31 12.93
N TYR A 62 -7.99 8.01 12.10
CA TYR A 62 -8.69 9.23 12.51
C TYR A 62 -9.94 8.91 13.32
N VAL A 63 -10.14 9.62 14.43
CA VAL A 63 -11.35 9.56 15.26
C VAL A 63 -12.01 10.93 15.40
N CYS A 64 -13.32 10.95 15.61
CA CYS A 64 -14.07 12.21 15.69
C CYS A 64 -13.89 12.96 17.02
N CYS A 65 -13.49 12.28 18.11
CA CYS A 65 -13.27 12.89 19.42
C CYS A 65 -12.27 12.08 20.28
N ALA A 66 -11.81 12.68 21.39
CA ALA A 66 -10.86 12.04 22.32
C ALA A 66 -11.43 10.79 23.00
N ASP A 67 -12.74 10.77 23.29
CA ASP A 67 -13.42 9.60 23.85
C ASP A 67 -13.37 8.39 22.89
N CYS A 68 -13.57 8.65 21.59
CA CYS A 68 -13.42 7.62 20.56
C CYS A 68 -11.99 7.04 20.51
N GLN A 69 -10.97 7.86 20.73
CA GLN A 69 -9.60 7.37 20.83
C GLN A 69 -9.43 6.41 22.01
N ALA A 70 -9.96 6.73 23.19
CA ALA A 70 -9.91 5.83 24.35
C ALA A 70 -10.66 4.51 24.09
N LYS A 71 -11.87 4.59 23.53
CA LYS A 71 -12.69 3.41 23.21
C LYS A 71 -12.05 2.52 22.15
N LEU A 72 -11.43 3.11 21.12
CA LEU A 72 -10.75 2.36 20.07
C LEU A 72 -9.50 1.65 20.61
N LYS A 73 -8.72 2.29 21.50
CA LYS A 73 -7.58 1.65 22.19
C LYS A 73 -8.01 0.55 23.14
N ALA A 74 -9.10 0.75 23.88
CA ALA A 74 -9.59 -0.23 24.86
C ALA A 74 -10.22 -1.46 24.20
N HIS A 75 -10.96 -1.28 23.10
CA HIS A 75 -11.70 -2.34 22.44
C HIS A 75 -11.52 -2.34 20.91
N PRO A 76 -10.29 -2.48 20.40
CA PRO A 76 -10.03 -2.38 18.97
C PRO A 76 -10.72 -3.48 18.17
N ALA A 77 -10.82 -4.70 18.71
CA ALA A 77 -11.49 -5.82 18.07
C ALA A 77 -13.02 -5.63 17.92
N LYS A 78 -13.63 -4.66 18.62
CA LYS A 78 -15.07 -4.34 18.46
C LYS A 78 -15.34 -3.45 17.25
N TYR A 79 -14.35 -2.67 16.83
CA TYR A 79 -14.53 -1.62 15.81
C TYR A 79 -13.67 -1.85 14.56
N LEU A 80 -12.61 -2.64 14.68
CA LEU A 80 -11.66 -2.97 13.61
C LEU A 80 -11.71 -4.46 13.33
N ALA A 81 -11.61 -4.81 12.06
CA ALA A 81 -11.38 -6.16 11.59
C ALA A 81 -9.97 -6.65 11.98
N LYS A 82 -9.67 -7.92 11.70
CA LYS A 82 -8.36 -8.53 12.02
C LYS A 82 -7.23 -7.84 11.24
N ASP A 83 -7.50 -7.48 10.00
CA ASP A 83 -6.65 -6.73 9.07
C ASP A 83 -6.59 -5.22 9.36
N GLY A 84 -7.35 -4.74 10.36
CA GLY A 84 -7.36 -3.33 10.73
C GLY A 84 -8.38 -2.47 9.97
N THR A 85 -9.20 -3.03 9.09
CA THR A 85 -10.28 -2.27 8.44
C THR A 85 -11.37 -1.85 9.46
N PRO A 86 -11.82 -0.58 9.48
CA PRO A 86 -12.97 -0.16 10.29
C PRO A 86 -14.26 -0.87 9.86
N LEU A 87 -14.93 -1.53 10.79
CA LEU A 87 -16.13 -2.35 10.49
C LEU A 87 -17.33 -1.50 10.05
N ASN A 88 -17.34 -0.22 10.37
CA ASN A 88 -18.40 0.71 9.98
C ASN A 88 -18.12 1.46 8.66
N ALA A 89 -16.99 1.20 7.99
CA ALA A 89 -16.71 1.71 6.66
C ALA A 89 -17.40 0.81 5.61
N THR A 90 -18.73 0.89 5.50
CA THR A 90 -19.55 0.04 4.61
C THR A 90 -19.35 0.26 3.10
N LYS A 91 -18.27 0.90 2.66
CA LYS A 91 -17.75 0.77 1.30
C LYS A 91 -16.25 0.51 1.37
N PRO A 92 -15.74 -0.59 0.76
CA PRO A 92 -14.32 -0.89 0.75
C PRO A 92 -13.62 0.31 0.12
N SER A 93 -12.85 1.01 0.93
CA SER A 93 -11.84 1.92 0.41
C SER A 93 -10.82 1.02 -0.26
N SER A 94 -11.04 0.82 -1.56
CA SER A 94 -10.25 0.00 -2.45
C SER A 94 -8.79 0.45 -2.40
N HIS A 95 -8.01 -0.21 -1.56
CA HIS A 95 -6.60 -0.45 -1.75
C HIS A 95 -6.39 -1.95 -1.54
N PRO A 96 -6.29 -2.75 -2.63
CA PRO A 96 -6.10 -4.19 -2.54
C PRO A 96 -4.72 -4.46 -1.94
N MET A 97 -4.68 -4.91 -0.69
CA MET A 97 -3.47 -5.49 -0.12
C MET A 97 -3.49 -6.99 -0.39
N GLY A 98 -2.77 -7.37 -1.44
CA GLY A 98 -2.05 -8.65 -1.52
C GLY A 98 -2.89 -9.91 -1.48
N ASP A 99 -3.46 -10.26 -2.62
CA ASP A 99 -3.56 -11.66 -3.05
C ASP A 99 -2.13 -12.21 -3.18
N MET A 100 -1.56 -12.64 -2.06
CA MET A 100 -0.37 -13.50 -2.04
C MET A 100 -0.90 -14.94 -2.07
N LYS A 101 -1.41 -15.35 -3.24
CA LYS A 101 -1.62 -16.78 -3.52
C LYS A 101 -0.32 -17.30 -4.14
N MET A 102 0.33 -18.19 -3.40
CA MET A 102 1.51 -18.94 -3.82
C MET A 102 1.18 -19.90 -4.96
#